data_AF-A0AAV5XBR4-F1
#
_entry.id   AF-A0AAV5XBR4-F1
#
_cell.length_a   1.000
_cell.length_b   1.000
_cell.length_c   1.000
_cell.angle_alpha   90.00
_cell.angle_beta   90.00
_cell.angle_gamma   90.00
#
_symmetry.space_group_name_H-M   'P 1'
#
loop_
_entity.id
_entity.type
_entity.pdbx_description
1 polymer ?
#
loop_
_entity_poly.entity_id
_entity_poly.type
_entity_poly.pdbx_seq_one_letter_code
_entity_poly.pdbx_strand_id
1 'polypeptide(L)' 'MARGVTVQWMTGMKAEATVGPHRLVLDAPREAGGGDEGPSPAEMLLGALGA' A
#
# COMPACT_ATOMS: atom_id res chain seq x y z
N MET A 1 1.02 -22.32 6.74
CA MET A 1 2.23 -21.61 6.28
C MET A 1 1.82 -20.17 6.02
N ALA A 2 2.41 -19.18 6.70
CA ALA A 2 2.10 -17.78 6.42
C ALA A 2 2.61 -17.42 5.02
N ARG A 3 1.78 -16.76 4.20
CA ARG A 3 2.24 -16.23 2.90
C ARG A 3 3.29 -15.15 3.18
N GLY A 4 4.39 -15.18 2.43
CA GLY A 4 5.37 -14.10 2.45
C GLY A 4 4.74 -12.81 1.94
N VAL A 5 5.04 -11.71 2.64
CA VAL A 5 4.67 -10.36 2.23
C VAL A 5 5.96 -9.59 2.01
N THR A 6 6.08 -8.97 0.85
CA THR A 6 7.19 -8.05 0.57
C THR A 6 6.61 -6.67 0.29
N VAL A 7 7.26 -5.64 0.81
CA VAL A 7 6.88 -4.25 0.57
C VAL A 7 8.12 -3.52 0.07
N GLN A 8 7.99 -2.86 -1.07
CA GLN A 8 9.07 -2.08 -1.67
C GLN A 8 8.64 -0.63 -1.76
N TRP A 9 9.52 0.26 -1.28
CA TRP A 9 9.37 1.69 -1.50
C TRP A 9 9.68 2.02 -2.95
N MET A 10 8.86 2.88 -3.54
CA MET A 10 8.99 3.36 -4.92
C MET A 10 9.35 4.85 -4.90
N THR A 11 9.18 5.54 -6.03
CA THR A 11 9.41 6.98 -6.11
C THR A 11 8.36 7.76 -5.33
N GLY A 12 8.75 8.87 -4.69
CA GLY A 12 7.87 9.67 -3.85
C GLY A 12 7.49 8.93 -2.56
N MET A 13 6.22 9.01 -2.15
CA MET A 13 5.68 8.30 -0.99
C MET A 13 4.92 7.02 -1.36
N LYS A 14 5.18 6.49 -2.56
CA LYS A 14 4.52 5.30 -3.09
C LYS A 14 5.22 4.03 -2.60
N ALA A 15 4.46 3.00 -2.30
CA ALA A 15 4.94 1.66 -1.99
C ALA A 15 4.16 0.60 -2.79
N GLU A 16 4.83 -0.48 -3.15
CA GLU A 16 4.21 -1.66 -3.74
C GLU A 16 4.34 -2.84 -2.77
N ALA A 17 3.21 -3.44 -2.41
CA ALA A 17 3.17 -4.67 -1.62
C ALA A 17 2.81 -5.87 -2.50
N THR A 18 3.56 -6.95 -2.38
CA THR A 18 3.29 -8.24 -3.05
C THR A 18 2.90 -9.29 -2.02
N VAL A 19 1.72 -9.89 -2.20
CA VAL A 19 1.16 -10.95 -1.35
C VAL A 19 0.70 -12.11 -2.22
N GLY A 20 1.54 -13.14 -2.37
CA GLY A 20 1.27 -14.23 -3.32
C GLY A 20 1.13 -13.68 -4.76
N PRO A 21 0.00 -13.93 -5.46
CA PRO A 21 -0.22 -13.40 -6.81
C PRO A 21 -0.74 -11.95 -6.83
N HIS A 22 -1.01 -11.35 -5.66
CA HIS A 22 -1.61 -10.03 -5.57
C HIS A 22 -0.55 -8.94 -5.44
N ARG A 23 -0.77 -7.84 -6.15
CA ARG A 23 0.03 -6.63 -6.10
C ARG A 23 -0.86 -5.48 -5.65
N LEU A 24 -0.40 -4.72 -4.67
CA LEU A 24 -1.14 -3.63 -4.06
C LEU A 24 -0.27 -2.38 -4.14
N VAL A 25 -0.82 -1.29 -4.65
CA VAL A 25 -0.17 0.02 -4.65
C VAL A 25 -0.72 0.81 -3.49
N LEU A 26 0.18 1.36 -2.68
CA LEU A 26 -0.15 2.28 -1.61
C LEU A 26 0.56 3.60 -1.89
N ASP A 27 -0.13 4.72 -1.73
CA ASP A 27 0.46 6.04 -1.94
C ASP A 27 -0.13 7.02 -0.93
N ALA A 28 0.68 7.95 -0.46
CA ALA A 28 0.19 8.99 0.42
C ALA A 28 -0.66 10.00 -0.38
N PRO A 29 -1.61 10.70 0.25
CA PRO A 29 -2.32 11.79 -0.41
C PRO A 29 -1.36 12.93 -0.76
N ARG A 30 -1.76 13.77 -1.72
CA ARG A 30 -0.92 14.88 -2.23
C ARG A 30 -0.50 15.87 -1.14
N GLU A 31 -1.39 16.16 -0.19
CA GLU A 31 -1.13 17.04 0.95
C GLU A 31 -0.07 16.50 1.92
N ALA A 32 0.18 15.18 1.91
CA ALA A 32 1.25 14.54 2.65
C ALA A 32 2.53 14.30 1.80
N GLY A 33 2.55 14.76 0.55
CA GLY A 33 3.70 14.63 -0.36
C GLY A 33 3.70 13.37 -1.23
N GLY A 34 2.60 12.63 -1.28
CA GLY A 34 2.45 11.48 -2.19
C GLY A 34 1.76 11.82 -3.51
N GLY A 35 1.56 10.79 -4.34
CA GLY A 35 0.94 10.91 -5.66
C GLY A 35 -0.59 10.78 -5.66
N ASP A 36 -1.17 10.27 -4.56
CA ASP A 36 -2.59 9.92 -4.46
C ASP A 36 -3.02 8.92 -5.56
N GLU A 37 -2.14 7.96 -5.90
CA GLU A 37 -2.37 6.94 -6.93
C GLU A 37 -2.84 5.58 -6.37
N GLY A 38 -3.16 5.53 -5.07
CA GLY A 38 -3.65 4.36 -4.36
C GLY A 38 -4.00 4.74 -2.91
N PRO A 39 -4.70 3.87 -2.18
CA PRO A 39 -4.99 4.13 -0.77
C PRO A 39 -3.70 4.22 0.04
N SER A 40 -3.67 5.12 1.02
CA SER A 40 -2.57 5.16 1.98
C SER A 40 -2.50 3.86 2.79
N PRO A 41 -1.35 3.51 3.38
CA PRO A 41 -1.22 2.34 4.25
C PRO A 41 -2.25 2.30 5.40
N ALA A 42 -2.61 3.47 5.94
CA ALA A 42 -3.60 3.56 7.00
C ALA A 42 -5.02 3.27 6.50
N GLU A 43 -5.42 3.84 5.36
CA GLU A 43 -6.72 3.55 4.73
C GLU A 43 -6.84 2.08 4.34
N MET A 44 -5.75 1.50 3.83
CA MET A 44 -5.72 0.08 3.47
C MET A 44 -5.89 -0.84 4.69
N LEU A 45 -5.25 -0.49 5.81
CA LEU A 45 -5.42 -1.23 7.06
C LEU A 45 -6.87 -1.16 7.58
N LEU A 46 -7.47 0.04 7.57
CA LEU A 46 -8.85 0.21 7.99
C LEU A 46 -9.82 -0.55 7.09
N GLY A 47 -9.60 -0.53 5.77
CA GLY A 47 -10.36 -1.33 4.82
C GLY A 47 -10.25 -2.83 5.09
N ALA A 48 -9.05 -3.31 5.43
CA ALA A 48 -8.83 -4.71 5.78
C ALA A 48 -9.50 -5.13 7.10
N LEU A 49 -9.60 -4.22 8.08
CA LEU A 49 -10.31 -4.47 9.34
C LEU A 49 -11.83 -4.47 9.19
N GLY A 50 -12.36 -3.74 8.20
CA GLY A 50 -13.80 -3.61 7.94
C GLY A 50 -14.40 -4.65 7.00
N ALA A 51 -13.56 -5.48 6.37
CA ALA A 51 -13.98 -6.56 5.46
C ALA A 51 -14.38 -7.84 6.22
#